data_AF-A0A3M8B9I7-F1
#
_entry.id   AF-A0A3M8B9I7-F1
#
_cell.length_a   1.000
_cell.length_b   1.000
_cell.length_c   1.000
_cell.angle_alpha   90.00
_cell.angle_beta   90.00
_cell.angle_gamma   90.00
#
_symmetry.space_group_name_H-M   'P 1'
#
loop_
_entity.id
_entity.type
_entity.pdbx_description
1 polymer ?
#
loop_
_entity_poly.entity_id
_entity_poly.type
_entity_poly.pdbx_seq_one_letter_code
_entity_poly.pdbx_strand_id
1 'polypeptide(L)' 'MTPARAHDRTQLDTLVDKPGTTYVFDRGFVDCAKFDAFCERQIFFITRVKKKAAIRYLFDSPVHEGNGIKMGTKIK' A
#
# COMPACT_ATOMS: atom_id res chain seq x y z
N MET A 1 0.62 31.16 -4.79
CA MET A 1 0.18 29.84 -5.30
C MET A 1 1.40 28.94 -5.34
N THR A 2 1.51 27.99 -4.41
CA THR A 2 2.59 26.99 -4.42
C THR A 2 2.25 25.92 -5.46
N PRO A 3 3.19 25.50 -6.32
CA PRO A 3 2.90 24.51 -7.35
C PRO A 3 2.66 23.15 -6.69
N ALA A 4 1.39 22.74 -6.61
CA ALA A 4 0.97 21.43 -6.13
C ALA A 4 1.31 20.34 -7.16
N ARG A 5 2.60 20.03 -7.39
CA ARG A 5 2.97 19.05 -8.44
C ARG A 5 4.15 18.12 -8.17
N ALA A 6 4.97 18.34 -7.15
CA ALA A 6 6.08 17.41 -6.84
C ALA A 6 6.24 17.09 -5.35
N HIS A 7 5.86 18.02 -4.47
CA HIS A 7 6.20 17.92 -3.05
C HIS A 7 5.42 16.85 -2.27
N ASP A 8 4.21 16.49 -2.72
CA ASP A 8 3.32 15.59 -1.97
C ASP A 8 3.81 14.13 -2.02
N ARG A 9 4.35 13.65 -3.15
CA ARG A 9 4.90 12.29 -3.24
C ARG A 9 6.15 12.09 -2.38
N THR A 10 6.98 13.13 -2.26
CA THR A 10 8.15 13.13 -1.37
C THR A 10 7.79 13.12 0.12
N GLN A 11 6.53 13.40 0.49
CA GLN A 11 6.09 13.38 1.90
C GLN A 11 5.59 12.01 2.37
N LEU A 12 5.47 11.01 1.48
CA LEU A 12 5.02 9.66 1.88
C LEU A 12 5.89 9.07 3.00
N ASP A 13 7.21 9.24 2.93
CA ASP A 13 8.13 8.75 3.96
C ASP A 13 7.95 9.47 5.30
N THR A 14 7.53 10.74 5.28
CA THR A 14 7.28 11.53 6.49
C THR A 14 5.95 11.16 7.14
N LEU A 15 4.97 10.75 6.34
CA LEU A 15 3.63 10.38 6.80
C LEU A 15 3.54 8.93 7.28
N VAL A 16 4.53 8.09 6.92
CA VAL A 16 4.55 6.65 7.21
C VAL A 16 5.66 6.34 8.20
N ASP A 17 5.29 6.26 9.47
CA ASP A 17 6.19 6.18 10.61
C ASP A 17 6.18 4.83 11.33
N LYS A 18 5.15 4.00 11.15
CA LYS A 18 4.90 2.85 12.04
C LYS A 18 4.62 1.53 11.29
N PRO A 19 5.45 0.48 11.49
CA PRO A 19 5.15 -0.88 11.06
C PRO A 19 3.85 -1.42 11.69
N GLY A 20 3.16 -2.30 10.99
CA GLY A 20 1.88 -2.89 11.42
C GLY A 20 0.68 -1.94 11.34
N THR A 21 0.88 -0.72 10.83
CA THR A 21 -0.19 0.28 10.69
C THR A 21 -0.69 0.32 9.25
N THR A 22 -2.00 0.56 9.09
CA THR A 22 -2.64 0.71 7.78
C THR A 22 -2.84 2.20 7.47
N TYR A 23 -2.18 2.69 6.43
CA TYR A 23 -2.31 4.07 5.96
C TYR A 23 -3.25 4.17 4.76
N VAL A 24 -4.02 5.26 4.67
CA VAL A 24 -4.95 5.48 3.55
C VAL A 24 -4.47 6.67 2.72
N PHE A 25 -4.25 6.44 1.43
CA PHE A 25 -3.74 7.43 0.49
C PHE A 25 -4.75 7.74 -0.62
N ASP A 26 -4.81 9.01 -1.03
CA ASP A 26 -5.55 9.37 -2.25
C ASP A 26 -4.73 9.09 -3.52
N ARG A 27 -5.40 9.06 -4.68
CA ARG A 27 -4.85 8.78 -6.02
C ARG A 27 -3.65 9.65 -6.43
N GLY A 28 -3.47 10.81 -5.80
CA GLY A 28 -2.32 11.69 -6.01
C GLY A 28 -1.00 11.09 -5.54
N PHE A 29 -1.06 10.19 -4.57
CA PHE A 29 0.09 9.59 -3.88
C PHE A 29 0.46 8.20 -4.41
N VAL A 30 -0.16 7.71 -5.49
CA VAL A 30 0.18 6.40 -6.05
C VAL A 30 1.64 6.38 -6.54
N ASP A 31 2.45 5.55 -5.88
CA ASP A 31 3.85 5.27 -6.20
C ASP A 31 4.15 3.79 -5.87
N CYS A 32 4.23 2.94 -6.90
CA CYS A 32 4.37 1.51 -6.71
C CYS A 32 5.73 1.11 -6.11
N ALA A 33 6.80 1.87 -6.37
CA ALA A 33 8.12 1.56 -5.80
C ALA A 33 8.14 1.83 -4.29
N LYS A 34 7.48 2.90 -3.85
CA LYS A 34 7.29 3.17 -2.42
C LYS A 34 6.42 2.12 -1.73
N PHE A 35 5.33 1.71 -2.39
CA PHE A 35 4.45 0.68 -1.87
C PHE A 35 5.13 -0.69 -1.74
N ASP A 36 6.04 -1.03 -2.66
CA ASP A 36 6.86 -2.24 -2.56
C ASP A 36 7.77 -2.21 -1.32
N ALA A 37 8.47 -1.09 -1.10
CA ALA A 37 9.28 -0.89 0.10
C ALA A 37 8.44 -0.89 1.41
N PHE A 38 7.16 -0.48 1.36
CA PHE A 38 6.27 -0.58 2.51
C PHE A 38 5.94 -2.03 2.86
N CYS A 39 5.73 -2.90 1.86
CA CYS A 39 5.50 -4.33 2.07
C CYS A 39 6.68 -4.98 2.82
N GLU A 40 7.92 -4.68 2.40
CA GLU A 40 9.14 -5.16 3.08
C GLU A 40 9.22 -4.72 4.54
N ARG A 41 8.73 -3.51 4.83
CA ARG A 41 8.73 -2.90 6.17
C ARG A 41 7.51 -3.24 7.02
N GLN A 42 6.66 -4.16 6.59
CA GLN A 42 5.41 -4.53 7.26
C GLN A 42 4.46 -3.34 7.46
N ILE A 43 4.46 -2.39 6.53
CA ILE A 43 3.52 -1.26 6.51
C ILE A 43 2.38 -1.62 5.56
N PHE A 44 1.15 -1.50 6.04
CA PHE A 44 -0.05 -1.77 5.24
C PHE A 44 -0.59 -0.46 4.66
N PHE A 45 -1.26 -0.55 3.51
CA PHE A 45 -1.83 0.63 2.87
C PHE A 45 -3.09 0.33 2.06
N ILE A 46 -3.92 1.36 1.93
CA ILE A 46 -5.07 1.43 1.03
C ILE A 46 -4.88 2.65 0.16
N THR A 47 -5.00 2.51 -1.16
CA THR A 47 -4.93 3.64 -2.07
C THR A 47 -5.98 3.53 -3.16
N ARG A 48 -6.48 4.68 -3.62
CA ARG A 48 -7.29 4.74 -4.83
C ARG A 48 -6.41 4.64 -6.07
N VAL A 49 -6.68 3.63 -6.92
CA VAL A 49 -5.95 3.42 -8.18
C VAL A 49 -6.31 4.52 -9.19
N LYS A 50 -5.36 4.90 -10.05
CA LYS A 50 -5.59 5.88 -11.14
C LYS A 50 -6.42 5.24 -12.26
N LYS A 51 -7.29 6.02 -12.92
CA LYS A 51 -8.19 5.55 -13.99
C LYS A 51 -7.48 4.81 -15.15
N LYS A 52 -6.21 5.13 -15.43
CA LYS A 52 -5.39 4.52 -16.49
C LYS A 52 -4.30 3.60 -15.96
N ALA A 53 -4.44 3.07 -14.75
CA ALA A 53 -3.47 2.12 -14.22
C ALA A 53 -3.44 0.86 -15.09
N ALA A 54 -2.23 0.44 -15.48
CA ALA A 54 -2.03 -0.87 -16.08
C ALA A 54 -2.08 -1.92 -14.96
N ILE A 55 -2.92 -2.94 -15.14
CA ILE A 55 -3.03 -4.07 -14.24
C ILE A 55 -2.54 -5.29 -14.99
N ARG A 56 -1.58 -6.01 -14.39
CA ARG A 56 -1.06 -7.26 -14.94
C ARG A 56 -1.27 -8.35 -13.90
N TYR A 57 -2.00 -9.38 -14.29
CA TYR A 57 -2.08 -10.61 -13.52
C TYR A 57 -0.73 -11.34 -13.56
N LEU A 58 -0.26 -11.82 -12.41
CA LEU A 58 1.03 -12.51 -12.28
C LEU A 58 0.83 -14.02 -12.15
N PHE A 59 0.25 -14.46 -11.04
CA PHE A 59 -0.05 -15.86 -10.74
C PHE A 59 -0.97 -15.94 -9.51
N ASP A 60 -1.62 -17.08 -9.33
CA ASP A 60 -2.31 -17.41 -8.08
C ASP A 60 -1.32 -17.91 -7.05
N SER A 61 -1.43 -17.43 -5.81
CA SER A 61 -0.68 -17.96 -4.66
C SER A 61 -1.67 -18.62 -3.70
N PRO A 62 -2.07 -19.89 -3.95
CA PRO A 62 -3.05 -20.57 -3.10
C PRO A 62 -2.51 -20.78 -1.69
N VAL A 63 -3.34 -20.54 -0.69
CA VAL A 63 -3.02 -20.85 0.71
C VAL A 63 -3.44 -22.30 0.96
N HIS A 64 -2.47 -23.18 1.18
CA HIS A 64 -2.74 -24.57 1.57
C HIS A 64 -3.11 -24.65 3.06
N GLU A 65 -4.07 -25.52 3.38
CA GLU A 65 -4.42 -25.84 4.77
C GLU A 65 -3.18 -26.34 5.52
N GLY A 66 -2.90 -25.75 6.69
CA GLY A 66 -1.72 -26.09 7.51
C GLY A 66 -0.58 -25.07 7.47
N ASN A 67 -0.57 -24.11 6.55
CA ASN A 67 0.52 -23.12 6.41
C ASN A 67 0.52 -21.98 7.45
N GLY A 68 -0.24 -22.10 8.55
CA GLY A 68 -0.24 -21.12 9.64
C GLY A 68 -0.90 -19.76 9.33
N ILE A 69 -1.28 -19.49 8.08
CA ILE A 69 -2.07 -18.31 7.71
C ILE A 69 -3.51 -18.51 8.19
N LYS A 70 -3.88 -17.79 9.25
CA LYS A 70 -5.24 -17.77 9.79
C LYS A 70 -5.96 -16.52 9.31
N MET A 71 -7.19 -16.68 8.82
CA MET A 71 -8.06 -15.54 8.56
C MET A 71 -8.27 -14.78 9.88
N GLY A 72 -7.90 -13.50 9.93
CA GLY A 72 -8.08 -12.68 11.13
C GLY A 72 -9.56 -12.61 11.52
N THR A 73 -9.88 -12.91 12.77
CA THR A 73 -11.23 -12.79 13.31
C THR A 73 -11.59 -11.31 13.46
N LYS A 74 -12.87 -10.96 13.25
CA LYS A 74 -13.38 -9.57 13.37
C LYS A 74 -12.83 -8.88 14.62
N ILE A 75 -12.19 -7.73 14.42
CA ILE A 75 -11.94 -6.76 15.49
C ILE A 75 -13.32 -6.24 15.92
N LYS A 76 -13.67 -6.44 17.20
CA LYS A 76 -14.90 -5.93 17.81
C LYS A 76 -14.84 -4.40 17.96
#